data_AF-A0A6A8MQV0-F1
#
_entry.id   AF-A0A6A8MQV0-F1
#
_cell.length_a   1.000
_cell.length_b   1.000
_cell.length_c   1.000
_cell.angle_alpha   90.00
_cell.angle_beta   90.00
_cell.angle_gamma   90.00
#
_symmetry.space_group_name_H-M   'P 1'
#
loop_
_entity.id
_entity.type
_entity.pdbx_description
1 polymer ?
#
loop_
_entity_poly.entity_id
_entity_poly.type
_entity_poly.pdbx_seq_one_letter_code
_entity_poly.pdbx_strand_id
1 'polypeptide(L)'
;GQTFVPWYRIITVVVGLGLAFGIRVLLYRTRLGISMRAVVDNRELAALNGANPGRTSMFSWALGASMAAFAGIFLAEELSTLSIETLTLLTIDAFAAAIIGRLRSLPMTYLGGMIIGLSISFQANFFDWSGRWTTASQAVPTIILFLALLFLPQARIEGRRIGKVIAPRIPTIKRSLYGFAVLLITVFILAGLLDRPDVRRVALALGTAFVMLSLIPLTGWSGQISLAQITFVGIGAWATFEFAHGVGGQLFGFTLFPPGSPWLLLVAALVATPFGILMALPALRLQGLYLALASLAFARLAEFIIFDQPEVFGGEGRRIENLSVFGHDMTKEFKINFLGLNFEQDAGFLITITVFFCIFGLFVVWLRRGPFGRRLQAMRDSPAACATLGVNLLTTKLLVFALAAAMAGFGGSLLGMLAGSAGTADFQVLQGLSYVVLLVVGGASVVSGALLGGVLFQSFPFLVEKSGYWWPLVWWQRMGTGLLAIGIGRNPEGIIPDASSKMEEKRHKRQALATVAPGTQAVKESEG
;
A
#
# COMPACT_ATOMS: atom_id res chain seq x y z
N GLY A 1 28.31 -3.44 -38.61
CA GLY A 1 29.00 -2.45 -37.75
C GLY A 1 29.79 -3.19 -36.70
N GLN A 2 31.01 -2.75 -36.38
CA GLN A 2 31.82 -3.37 -35.34
C GLN A 2 31.09 -3.22 -33.99
N THR A 3 30.65 -4.34 -33.43
CA THR A 3 30.04 -4.38 -32.09
C THR A 3 31.14 -4.20 -31.05
N PHE A 4 31.27 -2.98 -30.52
CA PHE A 4 32.17 -2.70 -29.40
C PHE A 4 31.52 -3.18 -28.10
N VAL A 5 32.08 -4.23 -27.50
CA VAL A 5 31.68 -4.71 -26.17
C VAL A 5 32.67 -4.20 -25.15
N PRO A 6 32.29 -3.28 -24.25
CA PRO A 6 33.20 -2.76 -23.23
C PRO A 6 33.57 -3.85 -22.21
N TRP A 7 34.80 -3.79 -21.69
CA TRP A 7 35.35 -4.82 -20.79
C TRP A 7 34.50 -5.02 -19.52
N TYR A 8 33.92 -3.96 -18.98
CA TYR A 8 33.11 -4.04 -17.77
C TYR A 8 31.92 -5.00 -17.94
N ARG A 9 31.28 -5.07 -19.12
CA ARG A 9 30.15 -5.99 -19.37
C ARG A 9 30.58 -7.46 -19.33
N ILE A 10 31.76 -7.76 -19.85
CA ILE A 10 32.33 -9.12 -19.82
C ILE A 10 32.69 -9.49 -18.37
N ILE A 11 33.30 -8.56 -17.62
CA ILE A 11 33.62 -8.75 -16.20
C ILE A 11 32.33 -9.01 -15.40
N THR A 12 31.26 -8.24 -15.62
CA THR A 12 29.98 -8.44 -14.94
C THR A 12 29.41 -9.84 -15.14
N VAL A 13 29.47 -10.38 -16.37
CA VAL A 13 29.00 -11.75 -16.67
C VAL A 13 29.88 -12.80 -15.98
N VAL A 14 31.21 -12.66 -16.07
CA VAL A 14 32.15 -13.61 -15.46
C VAL A 14 32.02 -13.63 -13.94
N VAL A 15 31.97 -12.45 -13.31
CA VAL A 15 31.78 -12.32 -11.86
C VAL A 15 30.40 -12.83 -11.45
N GLY A 16 29.35 -12.54 -12.23
CA GLY A 16 28.00 -13.07 -12.00
C GLY A 16 27.95 -14.60 -11.96
N LEU A 17 28.61 -15.26 -12.94
CA LEU A 17 28.76 -16.72 -12.97
C LEU A 17 29.57 -17.24 -11.77
N GLY A 18 30.68 -16.58 -11.45
CA GLY A 18 31.52 -16.92 -10.30
C GLY A 18 30.77 -16.84 -8.97
N LEU A 19 29.99 -15.77 -8.77
CA LEU A 19 29.14 -15.59 -7.59
C LEU A 19 28.03 -16.64 -7.53
N ALA A 20 27.33 -16.90 -8.64
CA ALA A 20 26.28 -17.93 -8.69
C ALA A 20 26.84 -19.33 -8.34
N PHE A 21 28.03 -19.66 -8.86
CA PHE A 21 28.72 -20.90 -8.52
C PHE A 21 29.15 -20.92 -7.04
N GLY A 22 29.74 -19.84 -6.54
CA GLY A 22 30.16 -19.69 -5.15
C GLY A 22 29.01 -19.86 -4.16
N ILE A 23 27.86 -19.22 -4.40
CA ILE A 23 26.67 -19.38 -3.56
C ILE A 23 26.14 -20.81 -3.65
N ARG A 24 26.15 -21.45 -4.83
CA ARG A 24 25.76 -22.85 -4.95
C ARG A 24 26.65 -23.76 -4.11
N VAL A 25 27.97 -23.57 -4.15
CA VAL A 25 28.90 -24.33 -3.31
C VAL A 25 28.61 -24.05 -1.83
N LEU A 26 28.42 -22.79 -1.45
CA LEU A 26 28.08 -22.41 -0.07
C LEU A 26 26.80 -23.11 0.41
N LEU A 27 25.70 -23.06 -0.36
CA LEU A 27 24.42 -23.62 0.06
C LEU A 27 24.41 -25.16 0.08
N TYR A 28 25.13 -25.83 -0.83
CA TYR A 28 25.06 -27.29 -0.97
C TYR A 28 26.21 -28.05 -0.34
N ARG A 29 27.38 -27.44 -0.16
CA ARG A 29 28.60 -28.12 0.32
C ARG A 29 29.03 -27.69 1.73
N THR A 30 28.46 -26.63 2.30
CA THR A 30 28.87 -26.14 3.63
C THR A 30 27.83 -26.43 4.72
N ARG A 31 28.30 -26.53 5.97
CA ARG A 31 27.44 -26.69 7.16
C ARG A 31 26.46 -25.51 7.32
N LEU A 32 26.90 -24.30 7.00
CA LEU A 32 26.04 -23.11 7.01
C LEU A 32 24.88 -23.27 6.03
N GLY A 33 25.15 -23.73 4.80
CA GLY A 33 24.11 -23.99 3.80
C GLY A 33 23.07 -25.04 4.23
N ILE A 34 23.53 -26.13 4.87
CA ILE A 34 22.62 -27.15 5.44
C ILE A 34 21.75 -26.52 6.54
N SER A 35 22.34 -25.73 7.44
CA SER A 35 21.59 -25.05 8.50
C SER A 35 20.57 -24.06 7.93
N MET A 36 20.90 -23.33 6.85
CA MET A 36 19.99 -22.40 6.18
C MET A 36 18.77 -23.14 5.62
N ARG A 37 18.98 -24.26 4.93
CA ARG A 37 17.87 -25.07 4.40
C ARG A 37 17.01 -25.68 5.51
N ALA A 38 17.63 -26.20 6.56
CA ALA A 38 16.90 -26.74 7.71
C ALA A 38 16.03 -25.69 8.41
N VAL A 39 16.53 -24.46 8.57
CA VAL A 39 15.78 -23.35 9.16
C VAL A 39 14.62 -22.91 8.27
N VAL A 40 14.79 -22.95 6.94
CA VAL A 40 13.73 -22.66 5.97
C VAL A 40 12.61 -23.71 6.03
N ASP A 41 12.98 -24.99 6.19
CA ASP A 41 11.99 -26.08 6.29
C ASP A 41 11.22 -26.01 7.62
N ASN A 42 11.93 -25.94 8.75
CA ASN A 42 11.29 -25.73 10.06
C ASN A 42 12.30 -25.16 11.07
N ARG A 43 12.10 -23.88 11.42
CA ARG A 43 12.94 -23.13 12.35
C ARG A 43 13.04 -23.76 13.74
N GLU A 44 11.93 -24.29 14.27
CA GLU A 44 11.88 -24.87 15.62
C GLU A 44 12.54 -26.24 15.64
N LEU A 45 12.25 -27.11 14.66
CA LEU A 45 12.92 -28.41 14.54
C LEU A 45 14.42 -28.25 14.28
N ALA A 46 14.82 -27.26 13.48
CA ALA A 46 16.23 -26.95 13.27
C ALA A 46 16.91 -26.52 14.58
N ALA A 47 16.23 -25.72 15.41
CA ALA A 47 16.73 -25.33 16.72
C ALA A 47 16.87 -26.51 17.68
N LEU A 48 15.89 -27.43 17.69
CA LEU A 48 15.95 -28.66 18.48
C LEU A 48 17.09 -29.59 18.04
N ASN A 49 17.42 -29.59 16.74
CA ASN A 49 18.54 -30.34 16.17
C ASN A 49 19.90 -29.61 16.29
N GLY A 50 19.99 -28.54 17.10
CA GLY A 50 21.25 -27.86 17.42
C GLY A 50 21.68 -26.76 16.44
N ALA A 51 20.86 -26.43 15.42
CA ALA A 51 21.09 -25.21 14.65
C ALA A 51 20.73 -23.98 15.51
N ASN A 52 21.38 -22.85 15.28
CA ASN A 52 20.97 -21.57 15.87
C ASN A 52 20.30 -20.72 14.78
N PRO A 53 18.96 -20.71 14.69
CA PRO A 53 18.28 -19.97 13.63
C PRO A 53 18.57 -18.47 13.62
N GLY A 54 18.88 -17.88 14.77
CA GLY A 54 19.27 -16.47 14.87
C GLY A 54 20.58 -16.20 14.13
N ARG A 55 21.62 -16.99 14.40
CA ARG A 55 22.92 -16.89 13.71
C ARG A 55 22.79 -17.24 12.23
N THR A 56 22.08 -18.32 11.90
CA THR A 56 21.88 -18.73 10.51
C THR A 56 21.18 -17.63 9.71
N SER A 57 20.11 -17.02 10.26
CA SER A 57 19.42 -15.90 9.61
C SER A 57 20.32 -14.67 9.46
N MET A 58 21.12 -14.33 10.48
CA MET A 58 22.09 -13.22 10.41
C MET A 58 23.11 -13.42 9.29
N PHE A 59 23.67 -14.63 9.13
CA PHE A 59 24.57 -14.94 8.02
C PHE A 59 23.88 -14.86 6.65
N SER A 60 22.63 -15.32 6.53
CA SER A 60 21.86 -15.16 5.29
C SER A 60 21.66 -13.69 4.94
N TRP A 61 21.33 -12.85 5.93
CA TRP A 61 21.20 -11.40 5.76
C TRP A 61 22.52 -10.74 5.34
N ALA A 62 23.62 -11.08 6.02
CA ALA A 62 24.95 -10.55 5.68
C ALA A 62 25.39 -10.95 4.26
N LEU A 63 25.17 -12.21 3.88
CA LEU A 63 25.49 -12.71 2.53
C LEU A 63 24.65 -11.99 1.47
N GLY A 64 23.34 -11.85 1.69
CA GLY A 64 22.43 -11.14 0.78
C GLY A 64 22.82 -9.66 0.61
N ALA A 65 23.09 -8.96 1.71
CA ALA A 65 23.54 -7.57 1.67
C ALA A 65 24.88 -7.40 0.95
N SER A 66 25.82 -8.32 1.17
CA SER A 66 27.11 -8.32 0.47
C SER A 66 26.93 -8.52 -1.04
N MET A 67 26.06 -9.46 -1.45
CA MET A 67 25.77 -9.71 -2.86
C MET A 67 25.07 -8.52 -3.53
N ALA A 68 24.15 -7.86 -2.83
CA ALA A 68 23.52 -6.63 -3.32
C ALA A 68 24.55 -5.49 -3.48
N ALA A 69 25.51 -5.35 -2.56
CA ALA A 69 26.58 -4.37 -2.67
C ALA A 69 27.48 -4.66 -3.89
N PHE A 70 27.87 -5.92 -4.13
CA PHE A 70 28.61 -6.30 -5.34
C PHE A 70 27.83 -6.01 -6.62
N ALA A 71 26.52 -6.33 -6.66
CA ALA A 71 25.67 -6.00 -7.81
C ALA A 71 25.60 -4.48 -8.05
N GLY A 72 25.53 -3.68 -6.98
CA GLY A 72 25.54 -2.22 -7.05
C GLY A 72 26.81 -1.64 -7.68
N ILE A 73 27.98 -2.22 -7.40
CA ILE A 73 29.26 -1.80 -8.02
C ILE A 73 29.22 -1.95 -9.54
N PHE A 74 28.70 -3.07 -10.05
CA PHE A 74 28.59 -3.29 -11.50
C PHE A 74 27.51 -2.42 -12.15
N LEU A 75 26.40 -2.19 -11.44
CA LEU A 75 25.32 -1.33 -11.93
C LEU A 75 25.69 0.15 -11.97
N ALA A 76 26.60 0.62 -11.11
CA ALA A 76 27.01 2.02 -11.09
C ALA A 76 27.60 2.49 -12.42
N GLU A 77 28.40 1.63 -13.06
CA GLU A 77 28.98 1.92 -14.37
C GLU A 77 27.92 1.89 -15.49
N GLU A 78 27.05 0.88 -15.50
CA GLU A 78 26.01 0.72 -16.55
C GLU A 78 24.95 1.84 -16.48
N LEU A 79 24.55 2.26 -15.28
CA LEU A 79 23.50 3.26 -15.10
C LEU A 79 23.98 4.70 -15.34
N SER A 80 25.29 4.96 -15.33
CA SER A 80 25.94 6.29 -15.43
C SER A 80 25.51 7.34 -14.38
N THR A 81 24.37 7.15 -13.73
CA THR A 81 23.80 7.98 -12.66
C THR A 81 23.14 7.07 -11.63
N LEU A 82 23.52 7.23 -10.36
CA LEU A 82 22.96 6.46 -9.26
C LEU A 82 21.78 7.23 -8.65
N SER A 83 20.56 6.79 -8.96
CA SER A 83 19.33 7.33 -8.38
C SER A 83 18.73 6.35 -7.35
N ILE A 84 18.18 6.88 -6.25
CA ILE A 84 17.55 6.07 -5.20
C ILE A 84 16.35 5.31 -5.75
N GLU A 85 15.56 5.96 -6.60
CA GLU A 85 14.36 5.40 -7.22
C GLU A 85 14.71 4.25 -8.17
N THR A 86 15.67 4.44 -9.06
CA THR A 86 16.14 3.40 -9.98
C THR A 86 16.67 2.18 -9.22
N LEU A 87 17.51 2.38 -8.20
CA LEU A 87 18.06 1.28 -7.41
C LEU A 87 16.98 0.52 -6.62
N THR A 88 15.99 1.24 -6.09
CA THR A 88 14.90 0.63 -5.32
C THR A 88 13.99 -0.19 -6.25
N LEU A 89 13.67 0.34 -7.43
CA LEU A 89 12.82 -0.34 -8.41
C LEU A 89 13.52 -1.51 -9.11
N LEU A 90 14.86 -1.49 -9.22
CA LEU A 90 15.64 -2.63 -9.73
C LEU A 90 15.47 -3.90 -8.87
N THR A 91 15.04 -3.74 -7.61
CA THR A 91 14.66 -4.87 -6.76
C THR A 91 13.49 -5.67 -7.36
N ILE A 92 12.57 -5.02 -8.09
CA ILE A 92 11.46 -5.69 -8.78
C ILE A 92 12.00 -6.65 -9.85
N ASP A 93 13.00 -6.22 -10.63
CA ASP A 93 13.65 -7.04 -11.65
C ASP A 93 14.43 -8.21 -11.03
N ALA A 94 15.12 -7.95 -9.91
CA ALA A 94 15.80 -8.98 -9.15
C ALA A 94 14.82 -10.03 -8.58
N PHE A 95 13.64 -9.61 -8.10
CA PHE A 95 12.59 -10.53 -7.67
C PHE A 95 12.02 -11.33 -8.84
N ALA A 96 11.86 -10.74 -10.00
CA ALA A 96 11.41 -11.42 -11.22
C ALA A 96 12.36 -12.55 -11.60
N ALA A 97 13.67 -12.28 -11.62
CA ALA A 97 14.70 -13.28 -11.82
C ALA A 97 14.62 -14.40 -10.76
N ALA A 98 14.48 -14.02 -9.48
CA ALA A 98 14.39 -14.98 -8.37
C ALA A 98 13.15 -15.88 -8.47
N ILE A 99 12.02 -15.34 -8.92
CA ILE A 99 10.75 -16.04 -9.13
C ILE A 99 10.84 -17.05 -10.28
N ILE A 100 11.52 -16.72 -11.38
CA ILE A 100 11.81 -17.68 -12.46
C ILE A 100 12.58 -18.89 -11.90
N GLY A 101 13.52 -18.65 -10.97
CA GLY A 101 14.21 -19.69 -10.21
C GLY A 101 13.38 -20.38 -9.11
N ARG A 102 12.09 -20.07 -9.00
CA ARG A 102 11.13 -20.55 -7.99
C ARG A 102 11.61 -20.36 -6.55
N LEU A 103 12.50 -19.39 -6.30
CA LEU A 103 13.20 -19.18 -5.02
C LEU A 103 13.93 -20.43 -4.47
N ARG A 104 14.15 -21.45 -5.30
CA ARG A 104 14.78 -22.73 -4.91
C ARG A 104 16.04 -23.05 -5.71
N SER A 105 16.17 -22.52 -6.92
CA SER A 105 17.24 -22.87 -7.85
C SER A 105 18.02 -21.63 -8.29
N LEU A 106 19.23 -21.46 -7.75
CA LEU A 106 20.13 -20.36 -8.12
C LEU A 106 20.49 -20.33 -9.63
N PRO A 107 20.79 -21.46 -10.31
CA PRO A 107 21.06 -21.42 -11.74
C PRO A 107 19.86 -20.93 -12.56
N MET A 108 18.64 -21.34 -12.18
CA MET A 108 17.43 -20.86 -12.83
C MET A 108 17.16 -19.39 -12.52
N THR A 109 17.53 -18.91 -11.33
CA THR A 109 17.50 -17.47 -11.01
C THR A 109 18.46 -16.68 -11.88
N TYR A 110 19.68 -17.15 -12.07
CA TYR A 110 20.66 -16.50 -12.94
C TYR A 110 20.19 -16.47 -14.40
N LEU A 111 19.68 -17.60 -14.92
CA LEU A 111 19.05 -17.66 -16.25
C LEU A 111 17.86 -16.71 -16.36
N GLY A 112 17.02 -16.61 -15.32
CA GLY A 112 15.93 -15.64 -15.26
C GLY A 112 16.41 -14.19 -15.37
N GLY A 113 17.48 -13.84 -14.68
CA GLY A 113 18.12 -12.53 -14.79
C GLY A 113 18.67 -12.25 -16.18
N MET A 114 19.31 -13.24 -16.82
CA MET A 114 19.76 -13.12 -18.20
C MET A 114 18.59 -12.91 -19.17
N ILE A 115 17.50 -13.67 -19.01
CA ILE A 115 16.30 -13.51 -19.85
C ILE A 115 15.74 -12.09 -19.71
N ILE A 116 15.59 -11.58 -18.49
CA ILE A 116 15.08 -10.22 -18.25
C ILE A 116 16.01 -9.17 -18.87
N GLY A 117 17.33 -9.25 -18.63
CA GLY A 117 18.30 -8.30 -19.19
C GLY A 117 18.35 -8.33 -20.72
N LEU A 118 18.29 -9.52 -21.32
CA LEU A 118 18.22 -9.69 -22.77
C LEU A 118 16.89 -9.17 -23.33
N SER A 119 15.77 -9.38 -22.65
CA SER A 119 14.47 -8.83 -23.05
C SER A 119 14.48 -7.30 -23.04
N ILE A 120 15.04 -6.66 -22.00
CA ILE A 120 15.22 -5.20 -21.92
C ILE A 120 16.08 -4.70 -23.08
N SER A 121 17.19 -5.38 -23.35
CA SER A 121 18.11 -5.01 -24.43
C SER A 121 17.45 -5.19 -25.80
N PHE A 122 16.73 -6.28 -26.01
CA PHE A 122 16.07 -6.59 -27.28
C PHE A 122 14.97 -5.57 -27.59
N GLN A 123 14.09 -5.26 -26.63
CA GLN A 123 13.05 -4.27 -26.87
C GLN A 123 13.60 -2.87 -27.16
N ALA A 124 14.75 -2.51 -26.60
CA ALA A 124 15.32 -1.18 -26.75
C ALA A 124 15.99 -1.00 -28.13
N ASN A 125 16.41 -2.10 -28.76
CA ASN A 125 17.11 -2.07 -30.05
C ASN A 125 16.20 -2.43 -31.24
N PHE A 126 15.14 -3.22 -31.02
CA PHE A 126 14.33 -3.78 -32.11
C PHE A 126 12.88 -3.29 -32.15
N PHE A 127 12.38 -2.67 -31.08
CA PHE A 127 11.01 -2.15 -31.05
C PHE A 127 11.02 -0.62 -31.01
N ASP A 128 10.35 0.01 -31.97
CA ASP A 128 10.10 1.44 -31.99
C ASP A 128 8.87 1.78 -31.13
N TRP A 129 9.11 2.07 -29.86
CA TRP A 129 8.10 2.54 -28.92
C TRP A 129 7.75 4.01 -29.21
N SER A 130 6.88 4.23 -30.20
CA SER A 130 6.45 5.57 -30.63
C SER A 130 4.97 5.85 -30.31
N GLY A 131 4.60 7.13 -30.27
CA GLY A 131 3.22 7.59 -30.04
C GLY A 131 2.67 7.22 -28.67
N ARG A 132 1.65 6.36 -28.65
CA ARG A 132 0.86 5.97 -27.46
C ARG A 132 1.56 5.05 -26.47
N TRP A 133 2.75 4.55 -26.81
CA TRP A 133 3.42 3.48 -26.07
C TRP A 133 4.87 3.81 -25.73
N THR A 134 5.23 5.09 -25.66
CA THR A 134 6.63 5.54 -25.48
C THR A 134 7.28 4.97 -24.21
N THR A 135 6.55 4.91 -23.12
CA THR A 135 7.04 4.42 -21.82
C THR A 135 6.76 2.94 -21.56
N ALA A 136 6.04 2.27 -22.47
CA ALA A 136 5.66 0.87 -22.30
C ALA A 136 6.86 -0.09 -22.37
N SER A 137 7.98 0.33 -22.96
CA SER A 137 9.25 -0.40 -22.88
C SER A 137 9.68 -0.66 -21.44
N GLN A 138 9.51 0.32 -20.54
CA GLN A 138 9.92 0.18 -19.15
C GLN A 138 9.06 -0.82 -18.38
N ALA A 139 7.88 -1.20 -18.90
CA ALA A 139 7.01 -2.19 -18.30
C ALA A 139 7.46 -3.65 -18.51
N VAL A 140 8.35 -3.94 -19.48
CA VAL A 140 8.69 -5.32 -19.87
C VAL A 140 9.19 -6.21 -18.74
N PRO A 141 10.14 -5.79 -17.88
CA PRO A 141 10.57 -6.61 -16.74
C PRO A 141 9.41 -6.94 -15.79
N THR A 142 8.53 -5.97 -15.61
CA THR A 142 7.35 -6.09 -14.76
C THR A 142 6.29 -7.02 -15.37
N ILE A 143 6.13 -7.00 -16.70
CA ILE A 143 5.28 -7.96 -17.43
C ILE A 143 5.83 -9.38 -17.24
N ILE A 144 7.14 -9.56 -17.39
CA ILE A 144 7.79 -10.87 -17.17
C ILE A 144 7.58 -11.34 -15.74
N LEU A 145 7.75 -10.47 -14.74
CA LEU A 145 7.47 -10.76 -13.34
C LEU A 145 6.01 -11.19 -13.14
N PHE A 146 5.07 -10.41 -13.65
CA PHE A 146 3.63 -10.65 -13.49
C PHE A 146 3.22 -11.97 -14.16
N LEU A 147 3.71 -12.26 -15.36
CA LEU A 147 3.50 -13.53 -16.04
C LEU A 147 4.14 -14.70 -15.28
N ALA A 148 5.39 -14.57 -14.83
CA ALA A 148 6.06 -15.61 -14.05
C ALA A 148 5.30 -15.93 -12.75
N LEU A 149 4.72 -14.93 -12.10
CA LEU A 149 3.82 -15.08 -10.96
C LEU A 149 2.48 -15.74 -11.31
N LEU A 150 1.93 -15.49 -12.49
CA LEU A 150 0.66 -16.08 -12.94
C LEU A 150 0.79 -17.59 -13.25
N PHE A 151 1.97 -18.01 -13.73
CA PHE A 151 2.30 -19.41 -14.03
C PHE A 151 2.92 -20.18 -12.86
N LEU A 152 3.21 -19.52 -11.73
CA LEU A 152 3.68 -20.19 -10.53
C LEU A 152 2.59 -21.17 -10.02
N PRO A 153 2.93 -22.46 -9.78
CA PRO A 153 1.98 -23.42 -9.22
C PRO A 153 1.45 -22.92 -7.88
N GLN A 154 0.15 -23.14 -7.64
CA GLN A 154 -0.54 -22.71 -6.43
C GLN A 154 0.27 -23.12 -5.19
N ALA A 155 0.53 -22.16 -4.31
CA ALA A 155 1.12 -22.46 -3.02
C ALA A 155 0.21 -23.47 -2.31
N ARG A 156 0.76 -24.59 -1.83
CA ARG A 156 0.01 -25.53 -1.00
C ARG A 156 -0.61 -24.74 0.14
N ILE A 157 -1.85 -25.08 0.48
CA ILE A 157 -2.56 -24.55 1.63
C ILE A 157 -1.72 -24.86 2.87
N GLU A 158 -0.86 -23.92 3.26
CA GLU A 158 -0.04 -24.05 4.44
C GLU A 158 -0.94 -23.78 5.64
N GLY A 159 -1.09 -24.77 6.50
CA GLY A 159 -1.73 -24.59 7.80
C GLY A 159 -0.88 -23.64 8.63
N ARG A 160 -1.15 -22.35 8.53
CA ARG A 160 -0.47 -21.34 9.36
C ARG A 160 -0.87 -21.60 10.80
N ARG A 161 0.08 -21.93 11.68
CA ARG A 161 -0.18 -21.96 13.12
C ARG A 161 -0.40 -20.53 13.60
N ILE A 162 -1.57 -20.34 14.21
CA ILE A 162 -2.05 -19.08 14.78
C ILE A 162 -1.10 -18.70 15.92
N GLY A 163 -0.29 -17.67 15.72
CA GLY A 163 0.17 -16.85 16.85
C GLY A 163 -1.09 -16.25 17.50
N LYS A 164 -1.15 -16.23 18.83
CA LYS A 164 -2.32 -15.78 19.60
C LYS A 164 -2.66 -14.31 19.27
N VAL A 165 -3.41 -14.06 18.21
CA VAL A 165 -3.89 -12.73 17.85
C VAL A 165 -5.10 -12.47 18.73
N ILE A 166 -4.97 -11.54 19.68
CA ILE A 166 -6.10 -11.10 20.48
C ILE A 166 -7.00 -10.33 19.51
N ALA A 167 -8.14 -10.90 19.13
CA ALA A 167 -9.07 -10.23 18.22
C ALA A 167 -9.47 -8.87 18.84
N PRO A 168 -9.08 -7.72 18.24
CA PRO A 168 -9.46 -6.43 18.81
C PRO A 168 -10.98 -6.28 18.75
N ARG A 169 -11.59 -5.82 19.85
CA ARG A 169 -13.05 -5.63 19.95
C ARG A 169 -13.55 -4.79 18.78
N ILE A 170 -14.57 -5.28 18.08
CA ILE A 170 -15.21 -4.55 16.98
C ILE A 170 -15.99 -3.37 17.58
N PRO A 171 -15.64 -2.10 17.29
CA PRO A 171 -16.28 -0.94 17.90
C PRO A 171 -17.78 -0.92 17.59
N THR A 172 -18.60 -0.53 18.60
CA THR A 172 -20.05 -0.34 18.48
C THR A 172 -20.39 0.77 17.50
N ILE A 173 -21.40 0.58 16.64
CA ILE A 173 -21.87 1.62 15.69
C ILE A 173 -22.09 2.95 16.41
N LYS A 174 -22.70 2.93 17.61
CA LYS A 174 -22.88 4.13 18.45
C LYS A 174 -21.57 4.82 18.84
N ARG A 175 -20.53 4.06 19.18
CA ARG A 175 -19.19 4.61 19.51
C ARG A 175 -18.48 5.15 18.27
N SER A 176 -18.63 4.47 17.13
CA SER A 176 -18.12 4.96 15.85
C SER A 176 -18.81 6.26 15.44
N LEU A 177 -20.13 6.36 15.59
CA LEU A 177 -20.89 7.58 15.30
C LEU A 177 -20.40 8.77 16.14
N TYR A 178 -20.17 8.55 17.43
CA TYR A 178 -19.57 9.57 18.30
C TYR A 178 -18.17 9.99 17.82
N GLY A 179 -17.31 9.02 17.45
CA GLY A 179 -15.98 9.32 16.92
C GLY A 179 -16.01 10.14 15.63
N PHE A 180 -16.91 9.81 14.70
CA PHE A 180 -17.09 10.56 13.45
C PHE A 180 -17.71 11.94 13.68
N ALA A 181 -18.64 12.08 14.63
CA ALA A 181 -19.20 13.38 15.01
C ALA A 181 -18.12 14.30 15.60
N VAL A 182 -17.27 13.77 16.49
CA VAL A 182 -16.11 14.51 17.03
C VAL A 182 -15.14 14.91 15.92
N LEU A 183 -14.85 14.01 14.98
CA LEU A 183 -13.99 14.31 13.83
C LEU A 183 -14.57 15.45 12.99
N LEU A 184 -15.85 15.39 12.64
CA LEU A 184 -16.51 16.41 11.82
C LEU A 184 -16.48 17.78 12.52
N ILE A 185 -16.80 17.82 13.82
CA ILE A 185 -16.73 19.06 14.60
C ILE A 185 -15.29 19.60 14.67
N THR A 186 -14.32 18.72 14.92
CA THR A 186 -12.90 19.13 15.00
C THR A 186 -12.44 19.73 13.68
N VAL A 187 -12.77 19.08 12.57
CA VAL A 187 -12.39 19.53 11.24
C VAL A 187 -13.13 20.81 10.84
N PHE A 188 -14.39 20.96 11.24
CA PHE A 188 -15.16 22.19 11.04
C PHE A 188 -14.55 23.38 11.79
N ILE A 189 -14.12 23.18 13.04
CA ILE A 189 -13.43 24.20 13.83
C ILE A 189 -12.08 24.55 13.19
N LEU A 190 -11.30 23.54 12.79
CA LEU A 190 -10.01 23.74 12.12
C LEU A 190 -10.16 24.54 10.81
N ALA A 191 -11.20 24.24 10.02
CA ALA A 191 -11.48 24.95 8.78
C ALA A 191 -11.77 26.46 8.98
N GLY A 192 -12.27 26.85 10.16
CA GLY A 192 -12.48 28.26 10.49
C GLY A 192 -11.29 28.96 11.15
N LEU A 193 -10.27 28.22 11.59
CA LEU A 193 -9.09 28.76 12.29
C LEU A 193 -7.82 28.83 11.43
N LEU A 194 -7.75 28.02 10.37
CA LEU A 194 -6.55 27.87 9.53
C LEU A 194 -6.63 28.72 8.26
N ASP A 195 -5.47 29.19 7.79
CA ASP A 195 -5.32 29.86 6.50
C ASP A 195 -5.45 28.85 5.33
N ARG A 196 -5.80 29.34 4.12
CA ARG A 196 -5.99 28.50 2.91
C ARG A 196 -4.92 27.42 2.65
N PRO A 197 -3.61 27.72 2.67
CA PRO A 197 -2.61 26.69 2.37
C PRO A 197 -2.65 25.54 3.38
N ASP A 198 -2.95 25.84 4.64
CA ASP A 198 -3.03 24.83 5.69
C ASP A 198 -4.36 24.06 5.65
N VAL A 199 -5.47 24.72 5.29
CA VAL A 199 -6.76 24.05 4.99
C VAL A 199 -6.59 23.03 3.86
N ARG A 200 -5.93 23.41 2.76
CA ARG A 200 -5.66 22.50 1.63
C ARG A 200 -4.78 21.32 2.04
N ARG A 201 -3.78 21.53 2.90
CA ARG A 201 -2.93 20.45 3.44
C ARG A 201 -3.73 19.46 4.30
N VAL A 202 -4.63 19.95 5.16
CA VAL A 202 -5.52 19.09 5.95
C VAL A 202 -6.48 18.31 5.04
N ALA A 203 -6.99 18.93 3.98
CA ALA A 203 -7.80 18.24 2.98
C ALA A 203 -7.02 17.12 2.27
N LEU A 204 -5.75 17.34 1.92
CA LEU A 204 -4.88 16.29 1.35
C LEU A 204 -4.61 15.17 2.35
N ALA A 205 -4.52 15.49 3.65
CA ALA A 205 -4.36 14.48 4.71
C ALA A 205 -5.59 13.60 4.83
N LEU A 206 -6.79 14.19 4.74
CA LEU A 206 -8.04 13.44 4.74
C LEU A 206 -8.27 12.65 3.44
N GLY A 207 -7.86 13.18 2.29
CA GLY A 207 -7.95 12.45 1.01
C GLY A 207 -7.01 11.24 0.97
N THR A 208 -5.77 11.39 1.44
CA THR A 208 -4.85 10.25 1.59
C THR A 208 -5.34 9.26 2.65
N ALA A 209 -5.93 9.73 3.75
CA ALA A 209 -6.59 8.86 4.72
C ALA A 209 -7.75 8.08 4.11
N PHE A 210 -8.52 8.69 3.20
CA PHE A 210 -9.59 8.00 2.46
C PHE A 210 -9.03 6.87 1.57
N VAL A 211 -7.93 7.13 0.87
CA VAL A 211 -7.22 6.08 0.13
C VAL A 211 -6.74 4.98 1.07
N MET A 212 -6.17 5.29 2.22
CA MET A 212 -5.76 4.28 3.20
C MET A 212 -6.95 3.51 3.80
N LEU A 213 -8.12 4.13 3.91
CA LEU A 213 -9.35 3.48 4.38
C LEU A 213 -9.78 2.35 3.44
N SER A 214 -9.55 2.50 2.13
CA SER A 214 -9.82 1.47 1.12
C SER A 214 -8.94 0.22 1.24
N LEU A 215 -7.77 0.32 1.88
CA LEU A 215 -6.90 -0.83 2.17
C LEU A 215 -7.35 -1.65 3.37
N ILE A 216 -8.12 -1.08 4.31
CA ILE A 216 -8.52 -1.75 5.57
C ILE A 216 -9.25 -3.09 5.35
N PRO A 217 -10.25 -3.19 4.45
CA PRO A 217 -10.93 -4.47 4.22
C PRO A 217 -9.97 -5.56 3.70
N LEU A 218 -8.97 -5.16 2.91
CA LEU A 218 -8.08 -6.04 2.17
C LEU A 218 -6.88 -6.48 3.03
N THR A 219 -6.12 -5.53 3.55
CA THR A 219 -4.95 -5.79 4.41
C THR A 219 -5.36 -6.10 5.85
N GLY A 220 -6.32 -5.34 6.39
CA GLY A 220 -6.76 -5.45 7.77
C GLY A 220 -7.60 -6.68 8.07
N TRP A 221 -8.61 -6.99 7.26
CA TRP A 221 -9.55 -8.09 7.59
C TRP A 221 -9.23 -9.38 6.86
N SER A 222 -8.93 -9.31 5.56
CA SER A 222 -8.58 -10.50 4.78
C SER A 222 -7.13 -10.97 5.01
N GLY A 223 -6.27 -10.11 5.55
CA GLY A 223 -4.85 -10.42 5.76
C GLY A 223 -4.05 -10.49 4.45
N GLN A 224 -4.59 -9.92 3.38
CA GLN A 224 -3.98 -9.91 2.06
C GLN A 224 -3.26 -8.57 1.86
N ILE A 225 -1.95 -8.60 1.64
CA ILE A 225 -1.18 -7.37 1.41
C ILE A 225 -1.30 -7.02 -0.06
N SER A 226 -1.89 -5.87 -0.37
CA SER A 226 -1.97 -5.31 -1.72
C SER A 226 -1.20 -4.00 -1.79
N LEU A 227 -0.24 -3.92 -2.72
CA LEU A 227 0.56 -2.76 -3.09
C LEU A 227 0.00 -2.07 -4.35
N ALA A 228 -1.13 -2.55 -4.89
CA ALA A 228 -1.77 -2.02 -6.10
C ALA A 228 -2.67 -0.79 -5.85
N GLN A 229 -2.79 -0.32 -4.61
CA GLN A 229 -3.80 0.69 -4.28
C GLN A 229 -3.61 2.00 -5.03
N ILE A 230 -2.37 2.44 -5.20
CA ILE A 230 -2.05 3.67 -5.92
C ILE A 230 -2.51 3.61 -7.38
N THR A 231 -2.52 2.42 -7.98
CA THR A 231 -3.04 2.19 -9.33
C THR A 231 -4.55 2.42 -9.39
N PHE A 232 -5.30 1.93 -8.41
CA PHE A 232 -6.74 2.19 -8.38
C PHE A 232 -7.06 3.67 -8.15
N VAL A 233 -6.22 4.36 -7.37
CA VAL A 233 -6.29 5.83 -7.21
C VAL A 233 -6.03 6.54 -8.54
N GLY A 234 -4.95 6.18 -9.25
CA GLY A 234 -4.62 6.76 -10.55
C GLY A 234 -5.68 6.50 -11.62
N ILE A 235 -6.26 5.30 -11.66
CA ILE A 235 -7.39 4.98 -12.56
C ILE A 235 -8.61 5.85 -12.22
N GLY A 236 -8.88 6.10 -10.93
CA GLY A 236 -9.97 6.99 -10.51
C GLY A 236 -9.75 8.44 -10.91
N ALA A 237 -8.53 8.95 -10.75
CA ALA A 237 -8.16 10.30 -11.19
C ALA A 237 -8.24 10.44 -12.72
N TRP A 238 -7.72 9.45 -13.46
CA TRP A 238 -7.80 9.41 -14.92
C TRP A 238 -9.25 9.34 -15.42
N ALA A 239 -10.09 8.46 -14.84
CA ALA A 239 -11.50 8.37 -15.19
C ALA A 239 -12.22 9.70 -14.96
N THR A 240 -11.91 10.38 -13.86
CA THR A 240 -12.50 11.71 -13.57
C THR A 240 -12.17 12.72 -14.66
N PHE A 241 -10.91 12.73 -15.13
CA PHE A 241 -10.50 13.59 -16.24
C PHE A 241 -11.22 13.21 -17.54
N GLU A 242 -11.19 11.93 -17.93
CA GLU A 242 -11.71 11.45 -19.22
C GLU A 242 -13.23 11.60 -19.32
N PHE A 243 -13.97 11.41 -18.23
CA PHE A 243 -15.42 11.62 -18.22
C PHE A 243 -15.83 13.09 -18.09
N ALA A 244 -14.94 13.97 -17.61
CA ALA A 244 -15.18 15.41 -17.57
C ALA A 244 -14.83 16.12 -18.89
N HIS A 245 -13.73 15.72 -19.56
CA HIS A 245 -13.19 16.42 -20.73
C HIS A 245 -13.06 15.55 -21.99
N GLY A 246 -13.03 14.23 -21.83
CA GLY A 246 -12.72 13.27 -22.89
C GLY A 246 -13.94 12.73 -23.63
N VAL A 247 -13.70 11.70 -24.43
CA VAL A 247 -14.68 11.12 -25.37
C VAL A 247 -15.86 10.50 -24.62
N GLY A 248 -15.66 10.08 -23.36
CA GLY A 248 -16.71 9.56 -22.48
C GLY A 248 -17.85 10.56 -22.20
N GLY A 249 -17.53 11.86 -22.11
CA GLY A 249 -18.53 12.92 -21.96
C GLY A 249 -19.26 13.27 -23.27
N GLN A 250 -18.67 12.91 -24.42
CA GLN A 250 -19.19 13.21 -25.76
C GLN A 250 -19.88 12.02 -26.44
N LEU A 251 -19.64 10.77 -26.00
CA LEU A 251 -20.18 9.53 -26.56
C LEU A 251 -21.73 9.47 -26.59
N PHE A 252 -22.41 10.34 -25.85
CA PHE A 252 -23.87 10.49 -25.86
C PHE A 252 -24.38 11.85 -26.35
N GLY A 253 -23.52 12.74 -26.87
CA GLY A 253 -23.92 14.07 -27.38
C GLY A 253 -24.49 15.04 -26.33
N PHE A 254 -24.57 14.62 -25.07
CA PHE A 254 -24.88 15.41 -23.88
C PHE A 254 -23.71 15.29 -22.93
N THR A 255 -23.20 16.42 -22.40
CA THR A 255 -22.33 16.43 -21.22
C THR A 255 -23.11 15.82 -20.06
N LEU A 256 -23.05 14.49 -19.89
CA LEU A 256 -23.91 13.74 -18.97
C LEU A 256 -23.80 14.26 -17.53
N PHE A 257 -22.65 14.84 -17.19
CA PHE A 257 -22.35 15.38 -15.89
C PHE A 257 -21.62 16.72 -16.05
N PRO A 258 -22.05 17.80 -15.38
CA PRO A 258 -21.28 19.02 -15.30
C PRO A 258 -19.86 18.73 -14.76
N PRO A 259 -18.84 19.41 -15.28
CA PRO A 259 -17.50 19.36 -14.71
C PRO A 259 -17.52 19.64 -13.20
N GLY A 260 -16.82 18.81 -12.43
CA GLY A 260 -16.79 18.88 -10.98
C GLY A 260 -17.95 18.17 -10.24
N SER A 261 -18.96 17.62 -10.94
CA SER A 261 -20.12 17.04 -10.23
C SER A 261 -19.75 15.82 -9.34
N PRO A 262 -20.49 15.56 -8.24
CA PRO A 262 -20.21 14.44 -7.33
C PRO A 262 -20.44 13.07 -7.99
N TRP A 263 -21.16 13.02 -9.10
CA TRP A 263 -21.43 11.80 -9.86
C TRP A 263 -20.16 11.23 -10.50
N LEU A 264 -19.19 12.08 -10.84
CA LEU A 264 -17.88 11.65 -11.35
C LEU A 264 -17.14 10.76 -10.33
N LEU A 265 -17.36 10.98 -9.02
CA LEU A 265 -16.79 10.15 -7.96
C LEU A 265 -17.31 8.70 -8.04
N LEU A 266 -18.60 8.52 -8.34
CA LEU A 266 -19.21 7.20 -8.50
C LEU A 266 -18.77 6.51 -9.80
N VAL A 267 -18.66 7.28 -10.89
CA VAL A 267 -18.11 6.76 -12.16
C VAL A 267 -16.67 6.28 -11.97
N ALA A 268 -15.84 7.06 -11.27
CA ALA A 268 -14.47 6.66 -10.94
C ALA A 268 -14.41 5.36 -10.13
N ALA A 269 -15.32 5.18 -9.15
CA ALA A 269 -15.43 3.93 -8.39
C ALA A 269 -15.84 2.73 -9.26
N LEU A 270 -16.79 2.92 -10.19
CA LEU A 270 -17.23 1.89 -11.11
C LEU A 270 -16.14 1.50 -12.11
N VAL A 271 -15.39 2.46 -12.64
CA VAL A 271 -14.27 2.21 -13.57
C VAL A 271 -13.11 1.49 -12.90
N ALA A 272 -12.81 1.80 -11.63
CA ALA A 272 -11.74 1.13 -10.88
C ALA A 272 -12.09 -0.33 -10.53
N THR A 273 -13.38 -0.67 -10.41
CA THR A 273 -13.84 -1.99 -9.96
C THR A 273 -13.38 -3.16 -10.86
N PRO A 274 -13.53 -3.10 -12.20
CA PRO A 274 -12.99 -4.11 -13.12
C PRO A 274 -11.48 -4.35 -12.95
N PHE A 275 -10.68 -3.30 -12.76
CA PHE A 275 -9.24 -3.44 -12.56
C PHE A 275 -8.90 -4.12 -11.22
N GLY A 276 -9.69 -3.85 -10.18
CA GLY A 276 -9.62 -4.60 -8.92
C GLY A 276 -9.91 -6.08 -9.09
N ILE A 277 -10.97 -6.42 -9.85
CA ILE A 277 -11.33 -7.80 -10.15
C ILE A 277 -10.25 -8.50 -10.99
N LEU A 278 -9.69 -7.80 -11.98
CA LEU A 278 -8.60 -8.31 -12.81
C LEU A 278 -7.37 -8.63 -11.97
N MET A 279 -6.99 -7.73 -11.06
CA MET A 279 -5.88 -7.95 -10.13
C MET A 279 -6.16 -9.10 -9.15
N ALA A 280 -7.43 -9.29 -8.77
CA ALA A 280 -7.82 -10.36 -7.87
C ALA A 280 -7.63 -11.77 -8.48
N LEU A 281 -7.58 -11.92 -9.81
CA LEU A 281 -7.38 -13.21 -10.48
C LEU A 281 -6.05 -13.89 -10.10
N PRO A 282 -4.87 -13.23 -10.22
CA PRO A 282 -3.62 -13.72 -9.63
C PRO A 282 -3.73 -13.98 -8.13
N ALA A 283 -4.47 -13.15 -7.40
CA ALA A 283 -4.63 -13.27 -5.95
C ALA A 283 -5.39 -14.52 -5.48
N LEU A 284 -6.11 -15.19 -6.39
CA LEU A 284 -6.72 -16.48 -6.10
C LEU A 284 -5.67 -17.58 -5.91
N ARG A 285 -4.57 -17.52 -6.67
CA ARG A 285 -3.52 -18.55 -6.71
C ARG A 285 -2.36 -18.29 -5.75
N LEU A 286 -2.08 -17.02 -5.48
CA LEU A 286 -0.93 -16.57 -4.68
C LEU A 286 -1.35 -16.22 -3.25
N GLN A 287 -0.47 -16.46 -2.28
CA GLN A 287 -0.68 -16.14 -0.86
C GLN A 287 0.54 -15.44 -0.27
N GLY A 288 0.31 -14.61 0.76
CA GLY A 288 1.37 -13.96 1.53
C GLY A 288 2.27 -13.07 0.66
N LEU A 289 3.58 -13.34 0.70
CA LEU A 289 4.58 -12.55 -0.01
C LEU A 289 4.38 -12.52 -1.53
N TYR A 290 4.00 -13.65 -2.14
CA TYR A 290 3.79 -13.72 -3.59
C TYR A 290 2.63 -12.83 -4.05
N LEU A 291 1.59 -12.70 -3.22
CA LEU A 291 0.48 -11.80 -3.50
C LEU A 291 0.93 -10.33 -3.47
N ALA A 292 1.73 -9.96 -2.47
CA ALA A 292 2.29 -8.62 -2.38
C ALA A 292 3.17 -8.31 -3.61
N LEU A 293 4.05 -9.23 -4.01
CA LEU A 293 4.88 -9.07 -5.21
C LEU A 293 4.04 -8.96 -6.49
N ALA A 294 2.98 -9.76 -6.63
CA ALA A 294 2.07 -9.66 -7.78
C ALA A 294 1.36 -8.32 -7.84
N SER A 295 0.93 -7.80 -6.68
CA SER A 295 0.29 -6.49 -6.58
C SER A 295 1.24 -5.34 -6.90
N LEU A 296 2.51 -5.45 -6.51
CA LEU A 296 3.56 -4.49 -6.84
C LEU A 296 3.87 -4.49 -8.34
N ALA A 297 3.97 -5.69 -8.93
CA ALA A 297 4.18 -5.86 -10.36
C ALA A 297 2.99 -5.28 -11.15
N PHE A 298 1.75 -5.57 -10.74
CA PHE A 298 0.58 -4.97 -11.35
C PHE A 298 0.59 -3.45 -11.25
N ALA A 299 1.00 -2.92 -10.09
CA ALA A 299 1.05 -1.48 -9.88
C ALA A 299 2.06 -0.79 -10.81
N ARG A 300 3.26 -1.36 -10.92
CA ARG A 300 4.32 -0.83 -11.78
C ARG A 300 4.01 -0.99 -13.27
N LEU A 301 3.33 -2.08 -13.63
CA LEU A 301 2.83 -2.30 -14.99
C LEU A 301 1.83 -1.20 -15.36
N ALA A 302 0.87 -0.90 -14.50
CA ALA A 302 -0.14 0.13 -14.76
C ALA A 302 0.45 1.54 -14.77
N GLU A 303 1.45 1.82 -13.94
CA GLU A 303 2.20 3.09 -13.98
C GLU A 303 2.75 3.35 -15.38
N PHE A 304 3.49 2.40 -15.94
CA PHE A 304 4.10 2.57 -17.26
C PHE A 304 3.12 2.46 -18.43
N ILE A 305 2.17 1.53 -18.38
CA ILE A 305 1.26 1.27 -19.49
C ILE A 305 0.11 2.27 -19.55
N ILE A 306 -0.36 2.75 -18.39
CA ILE A 306 -1.51 3.62 -18.30
C ILE A 306 -1.04 5.04 -18.02
N PHE A 307 -0.41 5.30 -16.87
CA PHE A 307 -0.24 6.66 -16.37
C PHE A 307 0.84 7.45 -17.11
N ASP A 308 1.99 6.83 -17.38
CA ASP A 308 3.13 7.47 -18.04
C ASP A 308 2.93 7.67 -19.55
N GLN A 309 1.76 7.32 -20.10
CA GLN A 309 1.49 7.58 -21.51
C GLN A 309 1.14 9.06 -21.74
N PRO A 310 1.70 9.69 -22.79
CA PRO A 310 1.44 11.11 -23.09
C PRO A 310 -0.06 11.44 -23.28
N GLU A 311 -0.85 10.46 -23.73
CA GLU A 311 -2.29 10.63 -23.95
C GLU A 311 -3.15 10.47 -22.70
N VAL A 312 -2.60 10.04 -21.56
CA VAL A 312 -3.37 9.77 -20.33
C VAL A 312 -3.24 10.93 -19.36
N PHE A 313 -2.02 11.30 -18.96
CA PHE A 313 -1.75 12.47 -18.12
C PHE A 313 -0.91 13.55 -18.81
N GLY A 314 -0.18 13.21 -19.89
CA GLY A 314 0.73 14.15 -20.57
C GLY A 314 1.94 14.56 -19.71
N GLY A 315 2.91 15.21 -20.34
CA GLY A 315 4.14 15.65 -19.64
C GLY A 315 3.92 16.80 -18.64
N GLU A 316 2.94 17.67 -18.89
CA GLU A 316 2.63 18.83 -18.02
C GLU A 316 1.53 18.55 -16.99
N GLY A 317 1.00 17.32 -16.97
CA GLY A 317 -0.17 16.97 -16.17
C GLY A 317 -1.46 17.53 -16.75
N ARG A 318 -2.59 16.87 -16.43
CA ARG A 318 -3.90 17.28 -16.91
C ARG A 318 -4.67 17.99 -15.82
N ARG A 319 -5.27 19.14 -16.16
CA ARG A 319 -6.11 19.90 -15.24
C ARG A 319 -7.38 19.11 -14.97
N ILE A 320 -7.66 18.90 -13.69
CA ILE A 320 -8.91 18.30 -13.23
C ILE A 320 -9.69 19.42 -12.56
N GLU A 321 -10.93 19.60 -12.98
CA GLU A 321 -11.78 20.62 -12.39
C GLU A 321 -12.08 20.31 -10.93
N ASN A 322 -12.19 21.37 -10.13
CA ASN A 322 -12.47 21.25 -8.71
C ASN A 322 -13.87 20.66 -8.50
N LEU A 323 -14.09 20.05 -7.34
CA LEU A 323 -15.40 19.48 -7.00
C LEU A 323 -16.45 20.59 -6.87
N SER A 324 -17.52 20.49 -7.66
CA SER A 324 -18.73 21.30 -7.58
C SER A 324 -19.86 20.44 -7.01
N VAL A 325 -20.54 20.92 -5.97
CA VAL A 325 -21.69 20.22 -5.37
C VAL A 325 -22.89 21.14 -5.46
N PHE A 326 -23.99 20.66 -6.05
CA PHE A 326 -25.21 21.46 -6.31
C PHE A 326 -24.94 22.75 -7.12
N GLY A 327 -23.97 22.74 -8.03
CA GLY A 327 -23.64 23.88 -8.89
C GLY A 327 -22.73 24.93 -8.25
N HIS A 328 -22.29 24.71 -7.01
CA HIS A 328 -21.30 25.57 -6.35
C HIS A 328 -19.93 24.91 -6.30
N ASP A 329 -18.91 25.60 -6.80
CA ASP A 329 -17.51 25.19 -6.70
C ASP A 329 -17.07 25.21 -5.23
N MET A 330 -16.85 24.04 -4.63
CA MET A 330 -16.50 23.90 -3.21
C MET A 330 -15.11 24.47 -2.86
N THR A 331 -14.31 24.74 -3.88
CA THR A 331 -12.99 25.38 -3.79
C THR A 331 -13.09 26.89 -3.94
N LYS A 332 -14.01 27.43 -4.77
CA LYS A 332 -14.01 28.85 -5.15
C LYS A 332 -15.19 29.67 -4.60
N GLU A 333 -16.35 29.06 -4.38
CA GLU A 333 -17.60 29.78 -4.11
C GLU A 333 -18.13 29.60 -2.68
N PHE A 334 -17.53 28.72 -1.88
CA PHE A 334 -17.96 28.50 -0.50
C PHE A 334 -17.45 29.61 0.42
N LYS A 335 -18.20 30.72 0.49
CA LYS A 335 -18.02 31.79 1.49
C LYS A 335 -19.25 31.86 2.38
N ILE A 336 -19.24 31.12 3.47
CA ILE A 336 -20.28 31.23 4.50
C ILE A 336 -19.60 31.80 5.74
N ASN A 337 -20.11 32.91 6.27
CA ASN A 337 -19.69 33.39 7.59
C ASN A 337 -20.67 32.82 8.62
N PHE A 338 -20.24 31.80 9.36
CA PHE A 338 -21.04 31.21 10.43
C PHE A 338 -20.36 31.46 11.77
N LEU A 339 -21.08 32.11 12.69
CA LEU A 339 -20.65 32.32 14.09
C LEU A 339 -19.28 33.03 14.26
N GLY A 340 -18.93 33.97 13.40
CA GLY A 340 -17.67 34.71 13.47
C GLY A 340 -16.44 33.98 12.91
N LEU A 341 -16.63 32.79 12.33
CA LEU A 341 -15.60 32.07 11.57
C LEU A 341 -15.76 32.41 10.08
N ASN A 342 -14.69 32.93 9.48
CA ASN A 342 -14.63 33.19 8.04
C ASN A 342 -14.17 31.91 7.34
N PHE A 343 -15.11 31.20 6.72
CA PHE A 343 -14.75 30.03 5.91
C PHE A 343 -14.18 30.52 4.57
N GLU A 344 -12.88 30.36 4.40
CA GLU A 344 -12.19 30.71 3.17
C GLU A 344 -12.37 29.66 2.07
N GLN A 345 -12.05 30.06 0.83
CA GLN A 345 -11.92 29.18 -0.33
C GLN A 345 -11.06 27.95 0.03
N ASP A 346 -11.54 26.74 -0.30
CA ASP A 346 -11.07 25.38 0.08
C ASP A 346 -11.74 24.75 1.32
N ALA A 347 -12.36 25.52 2.22
CA ALA A 347 -13.02 24.95 3.41
C ALA A 347 -14.24 24.08 3.07
N GLY A 348 -14.99 24.44 2.02
CA GLY A 348 -16.12 23.65 1.52
C GLY A 348 -15.67 22.27 1.04
N PHE A 349 -14.51 22.21 0.35
CA PHE A 349 -13.93 20.94 -0.09
C PHE A 349 -13.50 20.07 1.10
N LEU A 350 -12.84 20.67 2.09
CA LEU A 350 -12.41 19.98 3.32
C LEU A 350 -13.60 19.40 4.09
N ILE A 351 -14.71 20.13 4.21
CA ILE A 351 -15.92 19.62 4.86
C ILE A 351 -16.51 18.46 4.05
N THR A 352 -16.55 18.61 2.72
CA THR A 352 -17.08 17.57 1.82
C THR A 352 -16.29 16.27 1.90
N ILE A 353 -14.95 16.32 1.86
CA ILE A 353 -14.11 15.12 1.99
C ILE A 353 -14.24 14.47 3.36
N THR A 354 -14.44 15.28 4.41
CA THR A 354 -14.69 14.79 5.77
C THR A 354 -16.00 14.02 5.85
N VAL A 355 -17.06 14.55 5.25
CA VAL A 355 -18.36 13.88 5.18
C VAL A 355 -18.24 12.55 4.44
N PHE A 356 -17.58 12.52 3.29
CA PHE A 356 -17.34 11.26 2.56
C PHE A 356 -16.52 10.27 3.37
N PHE A 357 -15.46 10.73 4.05
CA PHE A 357 -14.66 9.88 4.95
C PHE A 357 -15.51 9.29 6.09
N CYS A 358 -16.39 10.08 6.70
CA CYS A 358 -17.31 9.61 7.73
C CYS A 358 -18.31 8.58 7.19
N ILE A 359 -18.89 8.81 6.02
CA ILE A 359 -19.85 7.89 5.37
C ILE A 359 -19.17 6.55 5.05
N PHE A 360 -18.03 6.57 4.36
CA PHE A 360 -17.29 5.36 4.01
C PHE A 360 -16.69 4.68 5.25
N GLY A 361 -16.27 5.44 6.26
CA GLY A 361 -15.84 4.90 7.54
C GLY A 361 -16.95 4.16 8.28
N LEU A 362 -18.16 4.71 8.31
CA LEU A 362 -19.34 4.04 8.85
C LEU A 362 -19.72 2.81 8.02
N PHE A 363 -19.66 2.91 6.69
CA PHE A 363 -19.90 1.80 5.78
C PHE A 363 -18.93 0.64 6.04
N VAL A 364 -17.64 0.92 6.21
CA VAL A 364 -16.61 -0.07 6.57
C VAL A 364 -16.90 -0.69 7.95
N VAL A 365 -17.29 0.10 8.95
CA VAL A 365 -17.67 -0.45 10.27
C VAL A 365 -18.89 -1.35 10.18
N TRP A 366 -19.89 -0.98 9.38
CA TRP A 366 -21.09 -1.78 9.14
C TRP A 366 -20.74 -3.09 8.43
N LEU A 367 -19.90 -3.02 7.39
CA LEU A 367 -19.47 -4.17 6.60
C LEU A 367 -18.63 -5.15 7.43
N ARG A 368 -17.79 -4.64 8.35
CA ARG A 368 -17.00 -5.46 9.30
C ARG A 368 -17.88 -6.29 10.22
N ARG A 369 -19.03 -5.75 10.64
CA ARG A 369 -19.99 -6.42 11.55
C ARG A 369 -20.89 -7.41 10.81
N GLY A 370 -21.11 -7.17 9.52
CA GLY A 370 -21.91 -8.02 8.66
C GLY A 370 -21.30 -9.40 8.39
N PRO A 371 -22.04 -10.26 7.66
CA PRO A 371 -21.57 -11.59 7.28
C PRO A 371 -20.30 -11.54 6.40
N PHE A 372 -20.15 -10.48 5.59
CA PHE A 372 -18.96 -10.29 4.74
C PHE A 372 -17.68 -10.13 5.57
N GLY A 373 -17.69 -9.24 6.57
CA GLY A 373 -16.54 -9.05 7.46
C GLY A 373 -16.16 -10.31 8.24
N ARG A 374 -17.15 -11.09 8.69
CA ARG A 374 -16.91 -12.38 9.35
C ARG A 374 -16.28 -13.42 8.43
N ARG A 375 -16.71 -13.50 7.17
CA ARG A 375 -16.10 -14.38 6.15
C ARG A 375 -14.64 -14.00 5.86
N LEU A 376 -14.35 -12.69 5.81
CA LEU A 376 -12.98 -12.21 5.59
C LEU A 376 -12.06 -12.53 6.77
N GLN A 377 -12.53 -12.34 8.01
CA GLN A 377 -11.76 -12.71 9.21
C GLN A 377 -11.51 -14.22 9.26
N ALA A 378 -12.53 -15.04 9.01
CA ALA A 378 -12.36 -16.49 8.97
C ALA A 378 -11.36 -16.92 7.87
N MET A 379 -11.42 -16.29 6.69
CA MET A 379 -10.44 -16.53 5.61
C MET A 379 -9.02 -16.13 6.02
N ARG A 380 -8.86 -15.03 6.75
CA ARG A 380 -7.55 -14.59 7.27
C ARG A 380 -6.97 -15.58 8.26
N ASP A 381 -7.80 -16.18 9.11
CA ASP A 381 -7.37 -17.13 10.14
C ASP A 381 -6.97 -18.47 9.53
N SER A 382 -7.85 -19.05 8.71
CA SER A 382 -7.56 -20.29 7.98
C SER A 382 -8.39 -20.41 6.70
N PRO A 383 -7.77 -20.15 5.52
CA PRO A 383 -8.42 -20.39 4.24
C PRO A 383 -8.88 -21.84 4.07
N ALA A 384 -8.11 -22.80 4.63
CA ALA A 384 -8.41 -24.22 4.59
C ALA A 384 -9.72 -24.56 5.31
N ALA A 385 -9.91 -24.04 6.52
CA ALA A 385 -11.11 -24.28 7.32
C ALA A 385 -12.34 -23.60 6.72
N CYS A 386 -12.18 -22.42 6.11
CA CYS A 386 -13.27 -21.77 5.38
C CYS A 386 -13.78 -22.61 4.21
N ALA A 387 -12.87 -23.28 3.49
CA ALA A 387 -13.24 -24.15 2.39
C ALA A 387 -14.04 -25.38 2.86
N THR A 388 -13.71 -25.97 4.01
CA THR A 388 -14.49 -27.09 4.58
C THR A 388 -15.87 -26.67 5.08
N LEU A 389 -16.05 -25.40 5.42
CA LEU A 389 -17.35 -24.81 5.80
C LEU A 389 -18.19 -24.36 4.59
N GLY A 390 -17.76 -24.67 3.36
CA GLY A 390 -18.50 -24.34 2.13
C GLY A 390 -18.42 -22.86 1.72
N VAL A 391 -17.51 -22.07 2.29
CA VAL A 391 -17.34 -20.66 1.91
C VAL A 391 -16.58 -20.58 0.59
N ASN A 392 -17.20 -19.96 -0.42
CA ASN A 392 -16.54 -19.69 -1.68
C ASN A 392 -15.42 -18.62 -1.50
N LEU A 393 -14.17 -19.09 -1.44
CA LEU A 393 -12.99 -18.26 -1.29
C LEU A 393 -12.81 -17.32 -2.50
N LEU A 394 -13.16 -17.79 -3.70
CA LEU A 394 -13.03 -17.04 -4.94
C LEU A 394 -13.92 -15.80 -4.91
N THR A 395 -15.23 -15.98 -4.68
CA THR A 395 -16.17 -14.85 -4.63
C THR A 395 -15.81 -13.87 -3.52
N THR A 396 -15.41 -14.38 -2.36
CA THR A 396 -15.07 -13.52 -1.21
C THR A 396 -13.80 -12.70 -1.49
N LYS A 397 -12.80 -13.27 -2.17
CA LYS A 397 -11.60 -12.55 -2.63
C LYS A 397 -11.93 -11.51 -3.71
N LEU A 398 -12.67 -11.89 -4.75
CA LEU A 398 -13.06 -10.97 -5.82
C LEU A 398 -13.82 -9.76 -5.27
N LEU A 399 -14.77 -9.98 -4.35
CA LEU A 399 -15.56 -8.92 -3.74
C LEU A 399 -14.72 -7.95 -2.88
N VAL A 400 -13.74 -8.46 -2.11
CA VAL A 400 -12.91 -7.56 -1.28
C VAL A 400 -11.95 -6.71 -2.13
N PHE A 401 -11.41 -7.27 -3.21
CA PHE A 401 -10.60 -6.51 -4.17
C PHE A 401 -11.43 -5.51 -4.97
N ALA A 402 -12.61 -5.91 -5.44
CA ALA A 402 -13.57 -5.02 -6.11
C ALA A 402 -13.94 -3.84 -5.22
N LEU A 403 -14.29 -4.10 -3.95
CA LEU A 403 -14.64 -3.06 -2.99
C LEU A 403 -13.45 -2.13 -2.70
N ALA A 404 -12.26 -2.67 -2.46
CA ALA A 404 -11.07 -1.86 -2.19
C ALA A 404 -10.70 -0.99 -3.40
N ALA A 405 -10.80 -1.52 -4.62
CA ALA A 405 -10.55 -0.78 -5.84
C ALA A 405 -11.60 0.33 -6.08
N ALA A 406 -12.88 0.04 -5.86
CA ALA A 406 -13.95 1.04 -5.94
C ALA A 406 -13.72 2.21 -4.97
N MET A 407 -13.37 1.89 -3.72
CA MET A 407 -13.07 2.90 -2.70
C MET A 407 -11.79 3.67 -3.01
N ALA A 408 -10.73 3.04 -3.52
CA ALA A 408 -9.55 3.79 -3.96
C ALA A 408 -9.81 4.65 -5.19
N GLY A 409 -10.60 4.19 -6.15
CA GLY A 409 -11.00 4.97 -7.32
C GLY A 409 -11.78 6.23 -6.92
N PHE A 410 -12.72 6.09 -5.98
CA PHE A 410 -13.42 7.23 -5.38
C PHE A 410 -12.44 8.21 -4.69
N GLY A 411 -11.49 7.67 -3.92
CA GLY A 411 -10.45 8.47 -3.25
C GLY A 411 -9.51 9.18 -4.22
N GLY A 412 -9.16 8.54 -5.34
CA GLY A 412 -8.32 9.12 -6.38
C GLY A 412 -9.01 10.21 -7.17
N SER A 413 -10.32 10.06 -7.42
CA SER A 413 -11.14 11.13 -7.99
C SER A 413 -11.16 12.36 -7.06
N LEU A 414 -11.40 12.16 -5.75
CA LEU A 414 -11.34 13.22 -4.75
C LEU A 414 -9.96 13.89 -4.69
N LEU A 415 -8.87 13.13 -4.66
CA LEU A 415 -7.52 13.68 -4.63
C LEU A 415 -7.17 14.44 -5.92
N GLY A 416 -7.58 13.93 -7.09
CA GLY A 416 -7.40 14.62 -8.36
C GLY A 416 -8.15 15.95 -8.43
N MET A 417 -9.41 15.97 -7.98
CA MET A 417 -10.22 17.20 -7.89
C MET A 417 -9.67 18.19 -6.86
N LEU A 418 -9.07 17.72 -5.76
CA LEU A 418 -8.42 18.58 -4.77
C LEU A 418 -7.12 19.17 -5.32
N ALA A 419 -6.31 18.34 -5.97
CA ALA A 419 -5.04 18.76 -6.55
C ALA A 419 -5.25 19.81 -7.65
N GLY A 420 -6.33 19.71 -8.43
CA GLY A 420 -6.64 20.60 -9.55
C GLY A 420 -5.84 20.26 -10.82
N SER A 421 -4.90 19.33 -10.69
CA SER A 421 -4.15 18.71 -11.77
C SER A 421 -3.66 17.34 -11.31
N ALA A 422 -3.60 16.38 -12.23
CA ALA A 422 -2.99 15.09 -11.99
C ALA A 422 -1.86 14.85 -12.99
N GLY A 423 -0.67 14.57 -12.46
CA GLY A 423 0.52 14.24 -13.22
C GLY A 423 0.93 12.77 -13.06
N THR A 424 1.92 12.35 -13.84
CA THR A 424 2.50 10.99 -13.78
C THR A 424 3.19 10.74 -12.44
N ALA A 425 3.86 11.75 -11.88
CA ALA A 425 4.57 11.68 -10.61
C ALA A 425 3.66 11.42 -9.40
N ASP A 426 2.35 11.69 -9.49
CA ASP A 426 1.41 11.53 -8.38
C ASP A 426 1.00 10.06 -8.15
N PHE A 427 1.17 9.20 -9.17
CA PHE A 427 0.70 7.80 -9.13
C PHE A 427 1.82 6.78 -9.15
N GLN A 428 3.02 7.18 -8.72
CA GLN A 428 4.18 6.30 -8.64
C GLN A 428 4.02 5.19 -7.60
N VAL A 429 4.52 4.00 -7.92
CA VAL A 429 4.46 2.84 -7.04
C VAL A 429 5.11 3.06 -5.66
N LEU A 430 6.19 3.84 -5.59
CA LEU A 430 6.87 4.16 -4.33
C LEU A 430 5.99 4.95 -3.36
N GLN A 431 5.12 5.83 -3.87
CA GLN A 431 4.14 6.52 -3.04
C GLN A 431 3.09 5.53 -2.49
N GLY A 432 2.63 4.60 -3.32
CA GLY A 432 1.71 3.53 -2.91
C GLY A 432 2.26 2.65 -1.79
N LEU A 433 3.56 2.34 -1.82
CA LEU A 433 4.23 1.60 -0.74
C LEU A 433 4.22 2.39 0.58
N SER A 434 4.43 3.70 0.51
CA SER A 434 4.36 4.58 1.69
C SER A 434 2.96 4.60 2.32
N TYR A 435 1.90 4.56 1.51
CA TYR A 435 0.53 4.46 2.02
C TYR A 435 0.27 3.17 2.79
N VAL A 436 0.73 2.04 2.26
CA VAL A 436 0.58 0.74 2.93
C VAL A 436 1.37 0.72 4.25
N VAL A 437 2.62 1.19 4.24
CA VAL A 437 3.45 1.26 5.44
C VAL A 437 2.78 2.11 6.52
N LEU A 438 2.39 3.34 6.21
CA LEU A 438 1.79 4.26 7.20
C LEU A 438 0.43 3.78 7.71
N LEU A 439 -0.37 3.10 6.87
CA LEU A 439 -1.60 2.46 7.33
C LEU A 439 -1.30 1.32 8.33
N VAL A 440 -0.30 0.50 8.06
CA VAL A 440 0.08 -0.59 8.97
C VAL A 440 0.62 0.00 10.29
N VAL A 441 1.38 1.10 10.24
CA VAL A 441 1.84 1.83 11.42
C VAL A 441 0.64 2.34 12.23
N GLY A 442 -0.34 2.96 11.57
CA GLY A 442 -1.57 3.44 12.22
C GLY A 442 -2.46 2.32 12.75
N GLY A 443 -2.43 1.16 12.12
CA GLY A 443 -3.21 -0.03 12.46
C GLY A 443 -4.18 -0.38 11.33
N ALA A 444 -3.79 -1.33 10.48
CA ALA A 444 -4.57 -1.72 9.29
C ALA A 444 -5.95 -2.32 9.60
N SER A 445 -6.24 -2.69 10.85
CA SER A 445 -7.51 -3.32 11.26
C SER A 445 -8.60 -2.34 11.66
N VAL A 446 -8.28 -1.05 11.82
CA VAL A 446 -9.17 -0.01 12.39
C VAL A 446 -9.25 1.24 11.49
N VAL A 447 -10.44 1.85 11.41
CA VAL A 447 -10.68 3.04 10.57
C VAL A 447 -9.86 4.25 11.02
N SER A 448 -9.66 4.41 12.33
CA SER A 448 -8.79 5.45 12.89
C SER A 448 -7.32 5.28 12.47
N GLY A 449 -6.90 4.05 12.11
CA GLY A 449 -5.55 3.78 11.61
C GLY A 449 -5.30 4.41 10.26
N ALA A 450 -6.31 4.42 9.37
CA ALA A 450 -6.23 5.13 8.10
C ALA A 450 -6.18 6.65 8.28
N LEU A 451 -6.95 7.19 9.22
CA LEU A 451 -6.89 8.63 9.57
C LEU A 451 -5.49 9.03 10.04
N LEU A 452 -4.93 8.27 10.99
CA LEU A 452 -3.59 8.54 11.52
C LEU A 452 -2.52 8.38 10.44
N GLY A 453 -2.62 7.38 9.56
CA GLY A 453 -1.70 7.20 8.44
C GLY A 453 -1.70 8.38 7.46
N GLY A 454 -2.87 8.89 7.07
CA GLY A 454 -2.99 10.03 6.16
C GLY A 454 -2.48 11.34 6.77
N VAL A 455 -2.80 11.58 8.06
CA VAL A 455 -2.26 12.72 8.82
C VAL A 455 -0.74 12.62 8.93
N LEU A 456 -0.19 11.45 9.25
CA LEU A 456 1.26 11.26 9.31
C LEU A 456 1.92 11.57 7.97
N PHE A 457 1.37 11.04 6.86
CA PHE A 457 1.91 11.26 5.52
C PHE A 457 2.07 12.74 5.18
N GLN A 458 1.04 13.55 5.44
CA GLN A 458 1.08 14.99 5.12
C GLN A 458 1.76 15.85 6.19
N SER A 459 1.79 15.40 7.45
CA SER A 459 2.44 16.15 8.53
C SER A 459 3.96 16.23 8.39
N PHE A 460 4.61 15.20 7.82
CA PHE A 460 6.07 15.19 7.70
C PHE A 460 6.61 16.29 6.78
N PRO A 461 6.16 16.43 5.51
CA PRO A 461 6.58 17.53 4.65
C PRO A 461 6.34 18.90 5.29
N PHE A 462 5.19 19.07 5.96
CA PHE A 462 4.82 20.31 6.62
C PHE A 462 5.78 20.69 7.76
N LEU A 463 6.12 19.74 8.63
CA LEU A 463 7.06 19.99 9.71
C LEU A 463 8.46 20.32 9.18
N VAL A 464 8.89 19.67 8.08
CA VAL A 464 10.18 19.94 7.43
C VAL A 464 10.22 21.36 6.87
N GLU A 465 9.20 21.75 6.13
CA GLU A 465 9.08 23.11 5.57
C GLU A 465 9.10 24.17 6.68
N LYS A 466 8.28 23.99 7.73
CA LYS A 466 8.20 24.93 8.85
C LYS A 466 9.48 25.01 9.68
N SER A 467 10.25 23.91 9.74
CA SER A 467 11.55 23.87 10.43
C SER A 467 12.68 24.57 9.66
N GLY A 468 12.42 25.07 8.44
CA GLY A 468 13.46 25.62 7.58
C GLY A 468 14.42 24.53 7.06
N TYR A 469 13.89 23.33 6.76
CA TYR A 469 14.67 22.18 6.29
C TYR A 469 15.76 21.72 7.27
N TRP A 470 15.42 21.66 8.57
CA TRP A 470 16.35 21.17 9.58
C TRP A 470 16.78 19.74 9.25
N TRP A 471 18.08 19.52 9.07
CA TRP A 471 18.62 18.28 8.51
C TRP A 471 18.12 17.00 9.21
N PRO A 472 18.01 16.89 10.55
CA PRO A 472 17.53 15.67 11.19
C PRO A 472 16.08 15.36 10.82
N LEU A 473 15.27 16.40 10.60
CA LEU A 473 13.87 16.25 10.23
C LEU A 473 13.72 15.77 8.78
N VAL A 474 14.58 16.27 7.87
CA VAL A 474 14.64 15.80 6.48
C VAL A 474 15.06 14.33 6.43
N TRP A 475 16.06 13.95 7.22
CA TRP A 475 16.49 12.56 7.33
C TRP A 475 15.41 11.68 7.97
N TRP A 476 14.69 12.18 8.98
CA TRP A 476 13.55 11.49 9.56
C TRP A 476 12.38 11.34 8.60
N GLN A 477 12.10 12.32 7.73
CA GLN A 477 11.09 12.16 6.68
C GLN A 477 11.47 11.03 5.71
N ARG A 478 12.75 10.97 5.31
CA ARG A 478 13.25 9.98 4.33
C ARG A 478 13.40 8.56 4.93
N MET A 479 13.93 8.45 6.14
CA MET A 479 14.23 7.17 6.80
C MET A 479 13.14 6.75 7.79
N GLY A 480 12.41 7.69 8.37
CA GLY A 480 11.46 7.47 9.45
C GLY A 480 10.30 6.58 9.03
N THR A 481 9.82 6.67 7.79
CA THR A 481 8.81 5.74 7.27
C THR A 481 9.32 4.30 7.26
N GLY A 482 10.57 4.08 6.84
CA GLY A 482 11.24 2.78 6.89
C GLY A 482 11.52 2.28 8.31
N LEU A 483 11.94 3.17 9.22
CA LEU A 483 12.15 2.82 10.63
C LEU A 483 10.83 2.48 11.34
N LEU A 484 9.74 3.19 11.01
CA LEU A 484 8.40 2.88 11.49
C LEU A 484 7.93 1.52 10.94
N ALA A 485 8.25 1.18 9.69
CA ALA A 485 8.02 -0.16 9.14
C ALA A 485 8.77 -1.26 9.92
N ILE A 486 10.02 -1.02 10.32
CA ILE A 486 10.77 -1.96 11.16
C ILE A 486 10.14 -2.07 12.56
N GLY A 487 9.64 -0.96 13.10
CA GLY A 487 8.90 -0.90 14.37
C GLY A 487 7.64 -1.77 14.38
N ILE A 488 6.92 -1.84 13.26
CA ILE A 488 5.77 -2.75 13.08
C ILE A 488 6.17 -4.21 13.24
N GLY A 489 7.39 -4.59 12.85
CA GLY A 489 7.91 -5.95 13.05
C GLY A 489 7.86 -6.41 14.52
N ARG A 490 7.86 -5.45 15.46
CA ARG A 490 7.65 -5.72 16.91
C ARG A 490 6.18 -5.70 17.30
N ASN A 491 5.37 -4.82 16.72
CA ASN A 491 3.93 -4.68 16.99
C ASN A 491 3.10 -4.79 15.69
N PRO A 492 2.73 -6.01 15.26
CA PRO A 492 2.05 -6.23 13.98
C PRO A 492 0.61 -5.69 13.94
N GLU A 493 0.03 -5.31 15.08
CA GLU A 493 -1.33 -4.76 15.16
C GLU A 493 -1.39 -3.25 14.89
N GLY A 494 -0.24 -2.55 14.91
CA GLY A 494 -0.14 -1.10 14.76
C GLY A 494 -0.33 -0.30 16.06
N ILE A 495 -0.15 1.02 15.99
CA ILE A 495 -0.12 1.91 17.15
C ILE A 495 -1.49 2.01 17.83
N ILE A 496 -2.57 2.16 17.06
CA ILE A 496 -3.90 2.41 17.64
C ILE A 496 -4.45 1.17 18.36
N PRO A 497 -4.40 -0.05 17.80
CA PRO A 497 -4.82 -1.25 18.52
C PRO A 497 -3.99 -1.50 19.79
N ASP A 498 -2.67 -1.32 19.75
CA ASP A 498 -1.79 -1.45 20.93
C ASP A 498 -2.10 -0.41 22.02
N ALA A 499 -2.33 0.84 21.63
CA ALA A 499 -2.75 1.88 22.59
C ALA A 499 -4.11 1.53 23.23
N SER A 500 -5.05 1.04 22.42
CA SER A 500 -6.39 0.67 22.89
C SER A 500 -6.37 -0.53 23.86
N SER A 501 -5.57 -1.56 23.57
CA SER A 501 -5.46 -2.75 24.42
C SER A 501 -4.84 -2.41 25.78
N LYS A 502 -3.80 -1.56 25.81
CA LYS A 502 -3.19 -1.06 27.04
C LYS A 502 -4.15 -0.21 27.88
N MET A 503 -4.95 0.63 27.24
CA MET A 503 -5.99 1.40 27.95
C MET A 503 -7.07 0.48 28.53
N GLU A 504 -7.47 -0.57 27.80
CA GLU A 504 -8.41 -1.57 28.28
C GLU A 504 -7.86 -2.37 29.45
N GLU A 505 -6.60 -2.81 29.39
CA GLU A 505 -5.96 -3.51 30.51
C GLU A 505 -5.93 -2.65 31.76
N LYS A 506 -5.60 -1.35 31.62
CA LYS A 506 -5.67 -0.38 32.72
C LYS A 506 -7.09 -0.22 33.26
N ARG A 507 -8.10 -0.20 32.38
CA ARG A 507 -9.52 -0.10 32.79
C ARG A 507 -9.98 -1.36 33.53
N HIS A 508 -9.59 -2.55 33.06
CA HIS A 508 -9.88 -3.81 33.73
C HIS A 508 -9.20 -3.89 35.10
N LYS A 509 -7.94 -3.47 35.21
CA LYS A 509 -7.25 -3.34 36.51
C LYS A 509 -7.98 -2.37 37.45
N ARG A 510 -8.39 -1.20 36.96
CA ARG A 510 -9.17 -0.22 37.75
C ARG A 510 -10.53 -0.77 38.19
N GLN A 511 -11.24 -1.49 37.32
CA GLN A 511 -12.52 -2.10 37.66
C GLN A 511 -12.35 -3.23 38.66
N ALA A 512 -11.33 -4.08 38.50
CA ALA A 512 -10.99 -5.13 39.47
C ALA A 512 -10.64 -4.53 40.84
N LEU A 513 -9.86 -3.45 40.87
CA LEU A 513 -9.55 -2.70 42.10
C LEU A 513 -10.82 -2.10 42.74
N ALA A 514 -11.74 -1.55 41.94
CA ALA A 514 -12.99 -0.98 42.43
C ALA A 514 -13.97 -2.04 42.97
N THR A 515 -13.98 -3.25 42.41
CA THR A 515 -14.81 -4.38 42.89
C THR A 515 -14.26 -5.05 44.15
N VAL A 516 -12.96 -4.92 44.44
CA VAL A 516 -12.34 -5.46 45.67
C VAL A 516 -12.50 -4.48 46.85
N ALA A 517 -12.76 -3.20 46.59
CA ALA A 517 -12.87 -2.15 47.60
C ALA A 517 -14.12 -2.14 48.52
N PRO A 518 -15.27 -2.81 48.27
CA PRO A 518 -16.43 -2.66 49.15
C PRO A 518 -16.43 -3.55 50.40
N GLY A 519 -15.34 -4.29 50.69
CA GLY A 519 -15.26 -5.21 51.85
C GLY A 519 -14.46 -4.71 53.05
N THR A 520 -13.66 -3.65 52.92
CA THR A 520 -12.68 -3.27 53.97
C THR A 520 -13.16 -2.15 54.89
N GLN A 521 -14.35 -1.59 54.68
CA GLN A 521 -14.94 -0.58 55.57
C GLN A 521 -15.86 -1.19 56.66
N ALA A 522 -16.43 -2.38 56.45
CA ALA A 522 -17.32 -3.00 57.43
C ALA A 522 -16.61 -3.69 58.62
N VAL A 523 -15.30 -3.96 58.53
CA VAL A 523 -14.54 -4.63 59.61
C VAL A 523 -13.96 -3.63 60.62
N LYS A 524 -13.97 -2.32 60.31
CA LYS A 524 -13.48 -1.28 61.24
C LYS A 524 -14.55 -0.67 62.15
N GLU A 525 -15.83 -1.00 61.97
CA GLU A 525 -16.94 -0.46 62.78
C GLU A 525 -17.54 -1.47 63.78
N SER A 526 -17.04 -2.71 63.86
CA SER A 526 -17.49 -3.69 64.88
C SER A 526 -16.43 -4.09 65.91
N GLU A 527 -15.26 -3.44 65.91
CA GLU A 527 -14.25 -3.51 66.99
C GLU A 527 -14.12 -2.16 67.72
N GLY A 528 -15.22 -1.40 67.81
CA GLY A 528 -15.34 -0.18 68.61
C GLY A 528 -16.11 -0.42 69.89
#